data_AF-A0A6I5W7C0-F1
#
_entry.id   AF-A0A6I5W7C0-F1
#
_cell.length_a   1.000
_cell.length_b   1.000
_cell.length_c   1.000
_cell.angle_alpha   90.00
_cell.angle_beta   90.00
_cell.angle_gamma   90.00
#
_symmetry.space_group_name_H-M   'P 1'
#
loop_
_entity.id
_entity.type
_entity.pdbx_description
1 polymer ?
#
loop_
_entity_poly.entity_id
_entity_poly.type
_entity_poly.pdbx_seq_one_letter_code
_entity_poly.pdbx_strand_id
1 'polypeptide(L)'
;MEQRKHWWNGKWGRLARRDVFLRADADRWYVEQRAGGSEGVSKFYEYDTAEEAEETVRALLHGTDTWRELSPRPPGGWGRV
;
A
#
# COMPACT_ATOMS: atom_id res chain seq x y z
N MET A 1 -3.52 13.38 6.10
CA MET A 1 -2.85 12.19 5.54
C MET A 1 -3.46 11.83 4.21
N GLU A 2 -2.71 11.95 3.14
CA GLU A 2 -3.12 11.57 1.78
C GLU A 2 -2.62 10.16 1.46
N GLN A 3 -3.51 9.25 1.04
CA GLN A 3 -3.09 7.94 0.55
C GLN A 3 -2.56 8.07 -0.87
N ARG A 4 -1.27 7.79 -1.04
CA ARG A 4 -0.59 7.87 -2.34
C ARG A 4 -0.76 6.59 -3.14
N LYS A 5 -0.54 5.43 -2.51
CA LYS A 5 -0.57 4.12 -3.17
C LYS A 5 -1.16 3.07 -2.23
N HIS A 6 -1.73 2.02 -2.82
CA HIS A 6 -2.30 0.87 -2.11
C HIS A 6 -1.99 -0.39 -2.89
N TRP A 7 -1.54 -1.42 -2.19
CA TRP A 7 -1.35 -2.76 -2.74
C TRP A 7 -2.14 -3.78 -1.95
N TRP A 8 -2.69 -4.75 -2.66
CA TRP A 8 -3.45 -5.86 -2.09
C TRP A 8 -2.93 -7.19 -2.61
N ASN A 9 -2.77 -8.18 -1.72
CA ASN A 9 -2.16 -9.46 -2.07
C ASN A 9 -3.04 -10.42 -2.91
N GLY A 10 -4.19 -9.96 -3.41
CA GLY A 10 -5.08 -10.76 -4.25
C GLY A 10 -5.89 -11.83 -3.51
N LYS A 11 -5.76 -11.92 -2.17
CA LYS A 11 -6.47 -12.90 -1.35
C LYS A 11 -7.72 -12.27 -0.72
N TRP A 12 -8.85 -12.98 -0.86
CA TRP A 12 -10.15 -12.55 -0.35
C TRP A 12 -10.46 -13.08 1.06
N GLY A 13 -9.80 -14.15 1.49
CA GLY A 13 -10.01 -14.74 2.81
C GLY A 13 -9.54 -13.80 3.92
N ARG A 14 -10.37 -13.55 4.94
CA ARG A 14 -10.08 -12.60 6.04
C ARG A 14 -8.68 -12.79 6.63
N LEU A 15 -8.30 -14.00 7.03
CA LEU A 15 -6.95 -14.27 7.59
C LEU A 15 -5.80 -14.11 6.60
N ALA A 16 -6.04 -14.36 5.31
CA ALA A 16 -5.01 -14.38 4.29
C ALA A 16 -4.87 -13.05 3.55
N ARG A 17 -5.86 -12.15 3.69
CA ARG A 17 -5.88 -10.83 3.06
C ARG A 17 -4.82 -9.94 3.70
N ARG A 18 -3.98 -9.38 2.85
CA ARG A 18 -2.96 -8.40 3.21
C ARG A 18 -3.09 -7.19 2.33
N ASP A 19 -3.06 -6.02 2.94
CA ASP A 19 -3.09 -4.73 2.28
C ASP A 19 -1.88 -3.92 2.75
N VAL A 20 -1.20 -3.22 1.85
CA VAL A 20 -0.12 -2.29 2.17
C VAL A 20 -0.52 -0.93 1.63
N PHE A 21 -0.44 0.11 2.46
CA PHE A 21 -0.77 1.48 2.08
C PHE A 21 0.45 2.35 2.25
N LEU A 22 0.70 3.21 1.27
CA LEU A 22 1.66 4.30 1.37
C LEU A 22 0.87 5.60 1.48
N ARG A 23 1.10 6.36 2.55
CA ARG A 23 0.47 7.65 2.81
C ARG A 23 1.55 8.72 3.01
N ALA A 24 1.25 9.94 2.63
CA ALA A 24 2.06 11.11 2.90
C ALA A 24 1.27 12.11 3.73
N ASP A 25 1.92 12.75 4.70
CA ASP A 25 1.34 13.82 5.51
C ASP A 25 2.36 14.93 5.71
N ALA A 26 2.09 16.09 5.12
CA ALA A 26 3.01 17.21 5.05
C ALA A 26 4.41 16.78 4.56
N ASP A 27 5.39 16.67 5.46
CA ASP A 27 6.77 16.30 5.18
C ASP A 27 7.10 14.84 5.57
N ARG A 28 6.11 14.08 6.05
CA ARG A 28 6.31 12.72 6.55
C ARG A 28 5.63 11.67 5.68
N TRP A 29 6.23 10.48 5.68
CA TRP A 29 5.77 9.31 4.96
C TRP A 29 5.39 8.20 5.91
N TYR A 30 4.30 7.51 5.59
CA TYR A 30 3.71 6.48 6.42
C TYR A 30 3.43 5.24 5.58
N VAL A 31 3.90 4.09 6.05
CA VAL A 31 3.59 2.78 5.46
C VAL A 31 2.71 2.02 6.44
N GLU A 32 1.50 1.68 6.04
CA GLU A 32 0.58 0.84 6.82
C GLU A 32 0.55 -0.56 6.20
N GLN A 33 1.00 -1.57 6.93
CA GLN A 33 0.76 -2.98 6.59
C GLN A 33 -0.43 -3.48 7.39
N ARG A 34 -1.47 -3.94 6.70
CA ARG A 34 -2.66 -4.53 7.30
C ARG A 34 -2.73 -6.02 6.96
N ALA A 35 -2.74 -6.88 7.98
CA ALA A 35 -2.91 -8.32 7.83
C ALA A 35 -4.22 -8.77 8.49
N GLY A 36 -5.14 -9.37 7.75
CA GLY A 36 -6.43 -9.81 8.29
C GLY A 36 -7.67 -9.09 7.74
N GLY A 37 -7.51 -8.17 6.77
CA GLY A 37 -8.59 -7.30 6.31
C GLY A 37 -8.98 -6.22 7.35
N SER A 38 -10.24 -5.79 7.39
CA SER A 38 -10.68 -4.63 8.20
C SER A 38 -10.63 -4.82 9.72
N GLU A 39 -10.63 -6.06 10.21
CA GLU A 39 -10.46 -6.41 11.63
C GLU A 39 -9.05 -6.95 11.93
N GLY A 40 -8.15 -6.85 10.94
CA GLY A 40 -6.79 -7.35 11.02
C GLY A 40 -5.87 -6.52 11.90
N VAL A 41 -4.62 -6.97 12.02
CA VAL A 41 -3.55 -6.23 12.68
C VAL A 41 -2.96 -5.24 11.67
N SER A 42 -2.92 -3.97 12.05
CA SER A 42 -2.22 -2.92 11.31
C SER A 42 -0.88 -2.62 11.97
N LYS A 43 0.19 -2.64 11.19
CA LYS A 43 1.50 -2.11 11.55
C LYS A 43 1.76 -0.83 10.77
N PHE A 44 2.29 0.17 11.47
CA PHE A 44 2.63 1.47 10.89
C PHE A 44 4.14 1.67 10.97
N TYR A 45 4.70 2.22 9.91
CA TYR A 45 6.09 2.63 9.81
C TYR A 45 6.11 4.09 9.35
N GLU A 46 6.93 4.90 10.00
CA GLU A 46 7.05 6.34 9.75
C GLU A 46 8.45 6.64 9.23
N TYR A 47 8.53 7.49 8.21
CA TYR A 47 9.77 7.87 7.54
C TYR A 47 9.76 9.38 7.23
N ASP A 48 10.93 9.99 7.24
CA ASP A 48 11.12 11.38 6.81
C ASP A 48 11.13 11.48 5.28
N THR A 49 11.59 10.45 4.57
CA THR A 49 11.69 10.49 3.11
C THR A 49 10.79 9.49 2.40
N ALA A 50 10.41 9.85 1.17
CA ALA A 50 9.65 8.97 0.28
C ALA A 50 10.42 7.71 -0.05
N GLU A 51 11.74 7.81 -0.23
CA GLU A 51 12.60 6.72 -0.67
C GLU A 51 12.65 5.59 0.37
N GLU A 52 12.82 5.92 1.66
CA GLU A 52 12.81 4.95 2.77
C GLU A 52 11.45 4.26 2.92
N ALA A 53 10.37 5.04 2.77
CA ALA A 53 9.02 4.50 2.81
C ALA A 53 8.77 3.55 1.62
N GLU A 54 9.20 3.92 0.42
CA GLU A 54 9.08 3.08 -0.77
C GLU A 54 9.96 1.83 -0.70
N GLU A 55 11.16 1.90 -0.10
CA GLU A 55 11.98 0.72 0.17
C GLU A 55 11.28 -0.25 1.11
N THR A 56 10.68 0.27 2.18
CA THR A 56 9.90 -0.54 3.12
C THR A 56 8.71 -1.18 2.41
N VAL A 57 7.97 -0.44 1.59
CA VAL A 57 6.91 -1.00 0.75
C VAL A 57 7.46 -2.13 -0.12
N ARG A 58 8.55 -1.91 -0.86
CA ARG A 58 9.17 -2.95 -1.71
C ARG A 58 9.52 -4.19 -0.90
N ALA A 59 10.08 -4.03 0.29
CA ALA A 59 10.40 -5.14 1.19
C ALA A 59 9.13 -5.88 1.68
N LEU A 60 8.04 -5.17 1.98
CA LEU A 60 6.77 -5.78 2.39
C LEU A 60 6.06 -6.51 1.24
N LEU A 61 6.22 -6.01 0.01
CA LEU A 61 5.70 -6.65 -1.20
C LEU A 61 6.57 -7.84 -1.64
N HIS A 62 7.82 -7.91 -1.18
CA HIS A 62 8.75 -8.99 -1.50
C HIS A 62 8.32 -10.30 -0.81
N GLY A 63 7.66 -11.18 -1.55
CA GLY A 63 7.16 -12.47 -1.07
C GLY A 63 6.45 -13.27 -2.15
N THR A 64 5.83 -14.39 -1.77
CA THR A 64 5.10 -15.29 -2.70
C THR A 64 3.67 -14.82 -2.99
N ASP A 65 3.22 -13.76 -2.33
CA ASP A 65 1.90 -13.17 -2.50
C ASP A 65 1.82 -12.42 -3.85
N THR A 66 0.68 -12.54 -4.53
CA THR A 66 0.45 -11.87 -5.82
C THR A 66 -0.08 -10.46 -5.60
N TRP A 67 0.81 -9.56 -5.19
CA TRP A 67 0.47 -8.17 -4.92
C TRP A 67 -0.03 -7.45 -6.17
N ARG A 68 -1.14 -6.73 -6.03
CA ARG A 68 -1.76 -5.89 -7.05
C ARG A 68 -1.83 -4.47 -6.53
N GLU A 69 -1.28 -3.55 -7.29
CA GLU A 69 -1.44 -2.12 -7.01
C GLU A 69 -2.88 -1.70 -7.37
N LEU A 70 -3.58 -1.14 -6.38
CA LEU A 70 -4.93 -0.58 -6.50
C LEU A 70 -4.91 0.95 -6.48
N SER A 71 -3.79 1.55 -6.91
CA SER A 71 -3.64 3.00 -6.95
C SER A 71 -4.82 3.63 -7.72
N PRO A 72 -5.44 4.71 -7.20
CA PRO A 72 -6.47 5.42 -7.95
C PRO A 72 -5.81 5.91 -9.24
N ARG A 73 -6.19 5.30 -10.36
CA ARG A 73 -5.72 5.70 -11.67
C ARG A 73 -5.93 7.20 -11.80
N PRO A 74 -4.93 8.02 -12.15
CA PRO A 74 -5.16 9.45 -12.34
C PRO A 74 -6.30 9.61 -13.36
N PRO A 75 -7.29 10.50 -13.11
CA PRO A 75 -8.34 10.77 -14.08
C PRO A 75 -7.72 11.45 -15.30
N GLY A 76 -7.25 10.66 -16.27
CA GLY A 76 -6.59 11.19 -17.47
C GLY A 76 -6.22 10.17 -18.55
N GLY A 77 -6.26 8.87 -18.28
CA GLY A 77 -5.90 7.86 -19.26
C GLY A 77 -7.07 7.38 -20.15
N TRP A 78 -7.84 8.28 -20.76
CA TRP A 78 -8.69 7.92 -21.91
C TRP A 78 -7.90 8.28 -23.18
N GLY A 79 -6.97 7.40 -23.53
CA GLY A 79 -6.33 7.40 -24.85
C GLY A 79 -7.32 6.93 -25.89
N ARG A 80 -7.98 7.92 -26.49
CA ARG A 80 -8.64 8.00 -27.80
C ARG A 80 -8.46 6.78 -28.72
N VAL A 81 -9.61 6.25 -29.18
CA VAL A 81 -9.75 5.38 -30.36
C VAL A 81 -9.34 6.12 -31.64
#